data_AF-A0A0M9EDE0-F1
#
_entry.id   AF-A0A0M9EDE0-F1
#
_cell.length_a   1.000
_cell.length_b   1.000
_cell.length_c   1.000
_cell.angle_alpha   90.00
_cell.angle_beta   90.00
_cell.angle_gamma   90.00
#
_symmetry.space_group_name_H-M   'P 1'
#
loop_
_entity.id
_entity.type
_entity.pdbx_description
1 polymer ?
#
loop_
_entity_poly.entity_id
_entity_poly.type
_entity_poly.pdbx_seq_one_letter_code
_entity_poly.pdbx_strand_id
1 'polypeptide(L)'
;MEINKFDNNPIITHNIDPSIGDNITGPSLIKVPQWIRNPLGQYYLYFAHHKGTNIRLAYSNSLSGPWKIYKYGALHINKTPCAFFNEAHIASPDIHVFNNHKKIVMYYHGTYQNKSQ
;
A
#
# COMPACT_ATOMS: atom_id res chain seq x y z
N MET A 1 6.04 0.70 28.12
CA MET A 1 6.06 1.18 26.73
C MET A 1 5.02 2.28 26.65
N GLU A 2 5.44 3.49 26.29
CA GLU A 2 4.52 4.63 26.10
C GLU A 2 4.18 4.74 24.61
N ILE A 3 2.90 4.95 24.29
CA ILE A 3 2.41 5.06 22.91
C ILE A 3 1.91 6.49 22.73
N ASN A 4 2.61 7.25 21.88
CA ASN A 4 2.22 8.60 21.52
C ASN A 4 1.43 8.59 20.20
N LYS A 5 0.31 9.31 20.16
CA LYS A 5 -0.47 9.54 18.94
C LYS A 5 -0.04 10.88 18.32
N PHE A 6 -0.10 10.98 17.00
CA PHE A 6 0.02 12.30 16.36
C PHE A 6 -1.15 13.20 16.76
N ASP A 7 -0.88 14.50 16.90
CA ASP A 7 -1.91 15.50 17.18
C ASP A 7 -2.93 15.61 16.03
N ASN A 8 -2.47 15.37 14.80
CA ASN A 8 -3.28 15.45 13.58
C ASN A 8 -3.42 14.06 12.94
N ASN A 9 -4.51 13.37 13.25
CA ASN A 9 -4.91 12.11 12.62
C ASN A 9 -6.20 12.29 11.79
N PRO A 10 -6.44 11.43 10.78
CA PRO A 10 -5.53 10.41 10.26
C PRO A 10 -4.40 11.01 9.40
N ILE A 11 -3.26 10.31 9.31
CA ILE A 11 -2.10 10.78 8.52
C ILE A 11 -2.36 10.75 7.01
N ILE A 12 -3.35 9.98 6.55
CA ILE A 12 -3.78 9.90 5.15
C ILE A 12 -5.31 9.83 5.13
N THR A 13 -5.92 10.55 4.19
CA THR A 13 -7.37 10.55 3.95
C THR A 13 -7.65 10.32 2.48
N HIS A 14 -8.89 9.95 2.12
CA HIS A 14 -9.28 9.82 0.72
C HIS A 14 -9.32 11.16 -0.04
N ASN A 15 -9.33 12.29 0.67
CA ASN A 15 -9.40 13.63 0.06
C ASN A 15 -8.09 14.11 -0.58
N ILE A 16 -6.96 13.41 -0.34
CA ILE A 16 -5.67 13.87 -0.89
C ILE A 16 -5.50 13.56 -2.38
N ASP A 17 -6.24 12.59 -2.91
CA ASP A 17 -6.21 12.21 -4.32
C ASP A 17 -7.48 11.44 -4.71
N PRO A 18 -8.22 11.85 -5.76
CA PRO A 18 -9.45 11.18 -6.19
C PRO A 18 -9.28 9.70 -6.52
N SER A 19 -8.07 9.25 -6.90
CA SER A 19 -7.81 7.86 -7.21
C SER A 19 -8.01 6.93 -6.00
N ILE A 20 -7.92 7.44 -4.78
CA ILE A 20 -8.10 6.62 -3.56
C ILE A 20 -9.51 6.01 -3.49
N GLY A 21 -10.53 6.71 -4.01
CA GLY A 21 -11.92 6.33 -3.83
C GLY A 21 -12.45 6.83 -2.49
N ASP A 22 -13.29 6.05 -1.81
CA ASP A 22 -13.91 6.41 -0.53
C ASP A 22 -13.32 5.63 0.66
N ASN A 23 -12.30 4.80 0.41
CA ASN A 23 -11.82 3.84 1.40
C ASN A 23 -10.30 3.61 1.34
N ILE A 24 -9.69 3.54 2.52
CA ILE A 24 -8.30 3.13 2.76
C ILE A 24 -8.32 1.94 3.71
N THR A 25 -7.75 0.81 3.28
CA THR A 25 -7.73 -0.46 4.03
C THR A 25 -6.35 -1.10 4.09
N GLY A 26 -6.10 -1.77 5.22
CA GLY A 26 -4.90 -2.55 5.52
C GLY A 26 -3.58 -1.87 5.14
N PRO A 27 -3.30 -0.66 5.64
CA PRO A 27 -2.08 0.04 5.28
C PRO A 27 -0.84 -0.65 5.86
N SER A 28 0.24 -0.70 5.08
CA SER A 28 1.56 -1.16 5.51
C SER A 28 2.62 -0.09 5.22
N LEU A 29 3.34 0.32 6.26
CA LEU A 29 4.33 1.39 6.24
C LEU A 29 5.74 0.80 6.31
N ILE A 30 6.64 1.28 5.45
CA ILE A 30 8.08 1.03 5.57
C ILE A 30 8.87 2.33 5.57
N LYS A 31 10.01 2.32 6.27
CA LYS A 31 11.09 3.27 5.99
C LYS A 31 11.80 2.80 4.72
N VAL A 32 12.05 3.71 3.79
CA VAL A 32 12.68 3.36 2.51
C VAL A 32 14.11 2.89 2.77
N PRO A 33 14.49 1.68 2.29
CA PRO A 33 15.82 1.15 2.54
C PRO A 33 16.91 1.96 1.86
N GLN A 34 18.08 2.09 2.49
CA GLN A 34 19.21 2.89 1.98
C GLN A 34 19.74 2.40 0.61
N TRP A 35 19.49 1.14 0.25
CA TRP A 35 19.93 0.57 -1.03
C TRP A 35 19.01 0.93 -2.21
N ILE A 36 17.85 1.55 -1.97
CA ILE A 36 17.00 2.11 -3.02
C ILE A 36 17.64 3.41 -3.52
N ARG A 37 17.97 3.45 -4.82
CA ARG A 37 18.49 4.66 -5.47
C ARG A 37 17.32 5.58 -5.84
N ASN A 38 17.51 6.89 -5.65
CA ASN A 38 16.54 7.94 -5.97
C ASN A 38 15.13 7.67 -5.39
N PRO A 39 15.00 7.53 -4.06
CA PRO A 39 13.71 7.27 -3.43
C PRO A 39 12.77 8.47 -3.59
N LEU A 40 11.46 8.21 -3.66
CA LEU A 40 10.43 9.26 -3.75
C LEU A 40 10.31 10.05 -2.43
N GLY A 41 10.64 9.42 -1.31
CA GLY A 41 10.66 10.00 0.04
C GLY A 41 11.32 9.05 1.05
N GLN A 42 11.35 9.42 2.32
CA GLN A 42 11.92 8.58 3.40
C GLN A 42 11.00 7.42 3.82
N TYR A 43 9.70 7.53 3.57
CA TYR A 43 8.69 6.55 3.98
C TYR A 43 7.77 6.23 2.82
N TYR A 44 7.44 4.94 2.68
CA TYR A 44 6.45 4.43 1.74
C TYR A 44 5.30 3.80 2.51
N LEU A 45 4.07 4.22 2.19
CA LEU A 45 2.83 3.72 2.76
C LEU A 45 2.02 3.05 1.65
N TYR A 46 1.88 1.73 1.74
CA TYR A 46 1.10 0.92 0.82
C TYR A 46 -0.28 0.72 1.41
N PHE A 47 -1.33 0.86 0.61
CA PHE A 47 -2.70 0.67 1.05
C PHE A 47 -3.59 0.33 -0.14
N ALA A 48 -4.82 -0.10 0.12
CA ALA A 48 -5.77 -0.40 -0.92
C ALA A 48 -7.16 0.12 -0.60
N HIS A 49 -8.01 0.16 -1.62
CA HIS A 49 -9.44 0.23 -1.43
C HIS A 49 -9.96 -1.21 -1.24
N HIS A 50 -10.85 -1.46 -0.28
CA HIS A 50 -11.29 -2.83 0.07
C HIS A 50 -11.90 -3.63 -1.10
N LYS A 51 -12.57 -2.95 -2.04
CA LYS A 51 -13.09 -3.49 -3.31
C LYS A 51 -12.31 -3.00 -4.53
N GLY A 52 -11.08 -2.54 -4.33
CA GLY A 52 -10.26 -1.93 -5.35
C GLY A 52 -9.47 -2.95 -6.17
N THR A 53 -9.07 -2.51 -7.36
CA THR A 53 -8.22 -3.28 -8.28
C THR A 53 -6.75 -2.90 -8.19
N ASN A 54 -6.35 -2.12 -7.18
CA ASN A 54 -5.02 -1.55 -7.07
C ASN A 54 -4.52 -1.51 -5.62
N ILE A 55 -3.28 -1.95 -5.41
CA ILE A 55 -2.49 -1.52 -4.26
C ILE A 55 -1.86 -0.17 -4.61
N ARG A 56 -2.16 0.84 -3.81
CA ARG A 56 -1.65 2.20 -3.94
C ARG A 56 -0.37 2.38 -3.13
N LEU A 57 0.39 3.40 -3.50
CA LEU A 57 1.58 3.83 -2.80
C LEU A 57 1.47 5.33 -2.54
N ALA A 58 1.57 5.72 -1.28
CA ALA A 58 1.88 7.09 -0.88
C ALA A 58 3.32 7.17 -0.37
N TYR A 59 3.94 8.33 -0.51
CA TYR A 59 5.29 8.57 0.01
C TYR A 59 5.36 9.91 0.74
N SER A 60 6.25 9.98 1.73
CA SER A 60 6.55 11.21 2.46
C SER A 60 7.98 11.19 3.02
N ASN A 61 8.49 12.37 3.37
CA ASN A 61 9.72 12.54 4.13
C ASN A 61 9.47 12.55 5.66
N SER A 62 8.21 12.57 6.11
CA SER A 62 7.81 12.55 7.52
C SER A 62 6.66 11.57 7.75
N LEU A 63 6.64 10.90 8.91
CA LEU A 63 5.53 10.03 9.31
C LEU A 63 4.20 10.79 9.45
N SER A 64 4.26 12.06 9.84
CA SER A 64 3.10 12.95 9.97
C SER A 64 2.60 13.52 8.63
N GLY A 65 3.24 13.17 7.51
CA GLY A 65 2.98 13.77 6.22
C GLY A 65 3.64 15.14 6.02
N PRO A 66 3.29 15.89 4.96
CA PRO A 66 2.23 15.55 4.00
C PRO A 66 2.57 14.32 3.17
N TRP A 67 1.55 13.55 2.79
CA TRP A 67 1.68 12.36 1.96
C TRP A 67 1.32 12.69 0.51
N LYS A 68 2.10 12.16 -0.44
CA LYS A 68 1.85 12.29 -1.88
C LYS A 68 1.53 10.94 -2.47
N ILE A 69 0.52 10.87 -3.33
CA ILE A 69 0.16 9.65 -4.04
C ILE A 69 1.11 9.43 -5.22
N TYR A 70 1.66 8.23 -5.31
CA TYR A 70 2.38 7.77 -6.48
C TYR A 70 1.36 7.35 -7.56
N LYS A 71 1.25 8.17 -8.61
CA LYS A 71 0.20 8.08 -9.63
C LYS A 71 0.06 6.73 -10.33
N TYR A 72 1.12 5.93 -10.37
CA TYR A 72 1.09 4.62 -11.03
C TYR A 72 0.67 3.47 -10.10
N GLY A 73 0.50 3.71 -8.80
CA GLY A 73 0.27 2.64 -7.82
C GLY A 73 1.47 1.70 -7.66
N ALA A 74 1.32 0.70 -6.80
CA ALA A 74 2.34 -0.33 -6.54
C ALA A 74 2.03 -1.65 -7.25
N LEU A 75 0.76 -2.06 -7.30
CA LEU A 75 0.32 -3.29 -7.93
C LEU A 75 -1.08 -3.11 -8.51
N HIS A 76 -1.27 -3.54 -9.76
CA HIS A 76 -2.56 -3.56 -10.44
C HIS A 76 -3.06 -5.00 -10.51
N ILE A 77 -4.35 -5.22 -10.32
CA ILE A 77 -4.94 -6.57 -10.30
C ILE A 77 -4.66 -7.35 -11.58
N ASN A 78 -4.58 -6.68 -12.74
CA ASN A 78 -4.26 -7.28 -14.03
C ASN A 78 -2.84 -7.85 -14.14
N LYS A 79 -1.98 -7.60 -13.13
CA LYS A 79 -0.66 -8.20 -12.96
C LYS A 79 -0.67 -9.36 -11.97
N THR A 80 -1.85 -9.82 -11.57
CA THR A 80 -2.03 -10.87 -10.56
C THR A 80 -2.97 -11.96 -11.09
N PRO A 81 -2.90 -13.18 -10.53
CA PRO A 81 -3.87 -14.24 -10.84
C PRO A 81 -5.32 -13.89 -10.46
N CYS A 82 -5.54 -12.89 -9.59
CA CYS A 82 -6.87 -12.48 -9.13
C CYS A 82 -7.72 -11.79 -10.22
N ALA A 83 -7.14 -11.41 -11.36
CA ALA A 83 -7.80 -10.62 -12.40
C ALA A 83 -9.00 -11.30 -13.08
N PHE A 84 -9.13 -12.62 -12.97
CA PHE A 84 -10.04 -13.42 -13.79
C PHE A 84 -11.30 -13.90 -13.04
N PHE A 85 -11.62 -13.29 -11.91
CA PHE A 85 -12.75 -13.70 -11.06
C PHE A 85 -13.86 -12.65 -11.03
N ASN A 86 -15.09 -13.09 -10.77
CA ASN A 86 -16.18 -12.18 -10.43
C ASN A 86 -15.85 -11.47 -9.10
N GLU A 87 -16.19 -10.18 -9.01
CA GLU A 87 -15.91 -9.33 -7.84
C GLU A 87 -14.41 -9.23 -7.48
N ALA A 88 -13.54 -9.33 -8.49
CA ALA A 88 -12.10 -9.36 -8.31
C ALA A 88 -11.55 -8.12 -7.60
N HIS A 89 -10.82 -8.33 -6.50
CA HIS A 89 -10.11 -7.29 -5.77
C HIS A 89 -8.78 -7.79 -5.21
N ILE A 90 -7.90 -6.84 -4.90
CA ILE A 90 -6.66 -7.05 -4.16
C ILE A 90 -6.55 -5.97 -3.08
N ALA A 91 -6.19 -6.36 -1.85
CA ALA A 91 -6.14 -5.43 -0.73
C ALA A 91 -5.24 -5.92 0.43
N SER A 92 -5.19 -5.13 1.50
CA SER A 92 -4.39 -5.32 2.72
C SER A 92 -2.93 -5.73 2.44
N PRO A 93 -2.15 -4.86 1.77
CA PRO A 93 -0.74 -5.12 1.57
C PRO A 93 0.01 -5.22 2.90
N ASP A 94 0.90 -6.19 3.01
CA ASP A 94 1.86 -6.36 4.11
C ASP A 94 3.27 -6.42 3.52
N ILE A 95 4.11 -5.46 3.90
CA ILE A 95 5.39 -5.18 3.22
C ILE A 95 6.56 -5.54 4.12
N HIS A 96 7.40 -6.43 3.63
CA HIS A 96 8.58 -6.93 4.33
C HIS A 96 9.85 -6.50 3.61
N VAL A 97 10.77 -5.90 4.36
CA VAL A 97 12.07 -5.45 3.84
C VAL A 97 13.15 -6.43 4.25
N PHE A 98 13.77 -7.09 3.27
CA PHE A 98 14.90 -7.99 3.47
C PHE A 98 16.19 -7.29 3.05
N ASN A 99 16.81 -6.54 3.97
CA ASN A 99 18.00 -5.72 3.70
C ASN A 99 19.20 -6.54 3.18
N ASN A 100 19.45 -7.73 3.75
CA ASN A 100 20.57 -8.58 3.35
C ASN A 100 20.48 -9.04 1.88
N HIS A 101 19.25 -9.14 1.36
CA HIS A 101 18.99 -9.56 -0.02
C HIS A 101 18.65 -8.41 -0.95
N LYS A 102 18.58 -7.17 -0.42
CA LYS A 102 18.07 -5.98 -1.14
C LYS A 102 16.72 -6.26 -1.81
N LYS A 103 15.79 -6.88 -1.06
CA LYS A 103 14.45 -7.25 -1.53
C LYS A 103 13.38 -6.57 -0.69
N ILE A 104 12.30 -6.16 -1.37
CA ILE A 104 11.03 -5.80 -0.76
C ILE A 104 10.03 -6.84 -1.24
N VAL A 105 9.32 -7.47 -0.30
CA VAL A 105 8.28 -8.47 -0.59
C VAL A 105 6.95 -7.92 -0.10
N MET A 106 5.93 -8.07 -0.92
CA MET A 106 4.55 -7.71 -0.58
C MET A 106 3.72 -8.99 -0.52
N TYR A 107 3.13 -9.26 0.64
CA TYR A 107 1.99 -10.14 0.76
C TYR A 107 0.73 -9.31 0.65
N TYR A 108 -0.31 -9.86 0.04
CA TYR A 108 -1.61 -9.21 -0.09
C TYR A 108 -2.66 -10.31 -0.19
N HIS A 109 -3.90 -9.99 0.17
CA HIS A 109 -5.00 -10.88 -0.17
C HIS A 109 -5.64 -10.42 -1.47
N GLY A 110 -6.26 -11.35 -2.15
CA GLY A 110 -7.15 -11.07 -3.24
C GLY A 110 -8.18 -12.17 -3.36
N THR A 111 -9.21 -11.91 -4.14
CA THR A 111 -10.19 -12.92 -4.49
C THR A 111 -9.49 -14.08 -5.18
N TYR A 112 -9.73 -15.27 -4.66
CA TYR A 112 -9.40 -16.52 -5.30
C TYR A 112 -10.63 -17.39 -5.19
N GLN A 113 -11.30 -17.67 -6.31
CA GLN A 113 -12.29 -18.74 -6.29
C GLN A 113 -11.53 -20.06 -6.29
N ASN A 114 -11.68 -20.78 -5.18
CA ASN A 114 -11.28 -22.16 -5.11
C ASN A 114 -12.06 -22.92 -6.20
N LYS A 115 -11.36 -23.50 -7.17
CA LYS A 115 -11.95 -24.58 -7.97
C LYS A 115 -12.07 -25.80 -7.04
N SER A 116 -13.10 -25.84 -6.22
CA SER A 116 -13.50 -27.00 -5.41
C SER A 116 -15.01 -27.12 -5.57
N GLN A 117 -15.60 -28.22 -6.03
CA GLN A 117 -15.20 -29.61 -6.24
C GLN A 117 -15.98 -30.16 -7.45
#